data_AF-A0A7S1NXV2-F1
#
_entry.id   AF-A0A7S1NXV2-F1
#
_cell.length_a   1.000
_cell.length_b   1.000
_cell.length_c   1.000
_cell.angle_alpha   90.00
_cell.angle_beta   90.00
_cell.angle_gamma   90.00
#
_symmetry.space_group_name_H-M   'P 1'
#
loop_
_entity.id
_entity.type
_entity.pdbx_description
1 polymer ?
#
loop_
_entity_poly.entity_id
_entity_poly.type
_entity_poly.pdbx_seq_one_letter_code
_entity_poly.pdbx_strand_id
1 'polypeptide(L)'
;GKRLGRTIGFPTLNIRWSPPEESRPRYGVYAVRVTRLDQHGTPGNEGHPGVANYGLRPTVNEADPEPLLEVHLLDVDETDLGDGVTIIVQWLKFLRPEQKFSGVEALKAQLQMDEQAAKAFFGL
;
A
#
# COMPACT_ATOMS: atom_id res chain seq x y z
N GLY A 1 11.33 3.37 1.46
CA GLY A 1 11.13 2.42 2.58
C GLY A 1 12.37 1.56 2.82
N LYS A 2 12.40 0.76 3.91
CA LYS A 2 13.54 -0.08 4.35
C LYS A 2 13.97 -1.20 3.37
N ARG A 3 13.55 -1.15 2.10
CA ARG A 3 13.80 -2.12 1.01
C ARG A 3 13.45 -3.59 1.34
N LEU A 4 12.97 -3.89 2.55
CA LEU A 4 12.66 -5.24 3.02
C LEU A 4 11.60 -5.91 2.15
N GLY A 5 10.52 -5.19 1.82
CA GLY A 5 9.50 -5.67 0.88
C GLY A 5 10.11 -6.16 -0.43
N ARG A 6 10.97 -5.33 -1.05
CA ARG A 6 11.68 -5.70 -2.29
C ARG A 6 12.56 -6.95 -2.11
N THR A 7 13.22 -7.12 -0.96
CA THR A 7 14.05 -8.32 -0.70
C THR A 7 13.24 -9.60 -0.50
N ILE A 8 11.95 -9.51 -0.15
CA ILE A 8 11.09 -10.68 0.11
C ILE A 8 10.04 -10.92 -1.00
N GLY A 9 10.11 -10.18 -2.10
CA GLY A 9 9.22 -10.31 -3.25
C GLY A 9 7.94 -9.49 -3.19
N PHE A 10 7.83 -8.55 -2.25
CA PHE A 10 6.69 -7.64 -2.07
C PHE A 10 7.19 -6.19 -2.11
N PRO A 11 7.62 -5.68 -3.27
CA PRO A 11 7.94 -4.26 -3.40
C PRO A 11 6.71 -3.43 -2.98
N THR A 12 6.93 -2.16 -2.62
CA THR A 12 5.81 -1.26 -2.28
C THR A 12 6.12 0.18 -2.68
N LEU A 13 5.11 0.83 -3.24
CA LEU A 13 5.03 2.28 -3.33
C LEU A 13 4.88 2.84 -1.91
N ASN A 14 5.75 3.77 -1.52
CA ASN A 14 5.64 4.44 -0.23
C ASN A 14 4.95 5.80 -0.46
N ILE A 15 3.69 5.92 -0.07
CA ILE A 15 2.85 7.09 -0.31
C ILE A 15 2.68 7.85 1.00
N ARG A 16 3.09 9.12 1.01
CA ARG A 16 2.89 9.98 2.17
C ARG A 16 1.40 10.31 2.31
N TRP A 17 0.88 10.18 3.52
CA TRP A 17 -0.46 10.63 3.84
C TRP A 17 -0.53 12.16 3.75
N SER A 18 -1.39 12.68 2.88
CA SER A 18 -1.66 14.12 2.72
C SER A 18 -3.04 14.59 3.19
N PRO A 19 -4.09 13.75 3.32
CA PRO A 19 -5.39 14.20 3.82
C PRO A 19 -5.36 14.66 5.29
N PRO A 20 -6.38 15.44 5.74
CA PRO A 20 -6.54 15.84 7.14
C PRO A 20 -6.57 14.67 8.13
N GLU A 21 -6.25 14.94 9.39
CA GLU A 21 -6.14 13.92 10.43
C GLU A 21 -7.47 13.20 10.69
N GLU A 22 -8.60 13.91 10.63
CA GLU A 22 -9.94 13.35 10.76
C GLU A 22 -10.32 12.38 9.63
N SER A 23 -9.56 12.37 8.53
CA SER A 23 -9.76 11.47 7.39
C SER A 23 -8.93 10.19 7.48
N ARG A 24 -8.16 10.00 8.55
CA ARG A 24 -7.30 8.81 8.72
C ARG A 24 -8.18 7.56 8.88
N PRO A 25 -8.06 6.56 7.99
CA PRO A 25 -8.78 5.31 8.12
C PRO A 25 -8.20 4.48 9.26
N ARG A 26 -8.90 3.41 9.63
CA ARG A 26 -8.37 2.41 10.56
C ARG A 26 -7.01 1.90 10.07
N TYR A 27 -6.05 1.70 10.97
CA TYR A 27 -4.81 1.03 10.59
C TYR A 27 -5.06 -0.43 10.19
N GLY A 28 -4.45 -0.84 9.08
CA GLY A 28 -4.59 -2.20 8.57
C GLY A 28 -4.28 -2.34 7.10
N VAL A 29 -4.81 -3.42 6.52
CA VAL A 29 -4.59 -3.81 5.14
C VAL A 29 -5.87 -3.67 4.33
N TYR A 30 -5.73 -3.16 3.11
CA TYR A 30 -6.83 -2.79 2.24
C TYR A 30 -6.59 -3.29 0.80
N ALA A 31 -7.65 -3.69 0.11
CA ALA A 31 -7.64 -3.71 -1.34
C ALA A 31 -7.88 -2.29 -1.85
N VAL A 32 -7.01 -1.83 -2.75
CA VAL A 32 -7.02 -0.47 -3.29
C VAL A 32 -6.87 -0.48 -4.81
N ARG A 33 -7.28 0.61 -5.45
CA ARG A 33 -6.96 0.89 -6.86
C ARG A 33 -6.10 2.15 -6.94
N VAL A 34 -5.00 2.09 -7.68
CA VAL A 34 -4.04 3.18 -7.85
C VAL A 34 -4.11 3.70 -9.28
N THR A 35 -4.41 4.98 -9.44
CA THR A 35 -4.46 5.63 -10.76
C THR A 35 -3.44 6.76 -10.80
N ARG A 36 -2.58 6.77 -11.82
CA ARG A 36 -1.64 7.87 -12.05
C ARG A 36 -2.36 9.10 -12.61
N LEU A 37 -1.94 10.28 -12.14
CA LEU A 37 -2.33 11.55 -12.72
C LEU A 37 -1.30 12.01 -13.76
N ASP A 38 -1.78 12.60 -14.84
CA ASP A 38 -0.93 13.33 -15.78
C ASP A 38 -0.47 14.69 -15.19
N GLN A 39 0.34 15.41 -15.96
CA GLN A 39 0.86 16.73 -15.58
C GLN A 39 -0.21 17.81 -15.39
N HIS A 40 -1.43 17.57 -15.86
CA HIS A 40 -2.59 18.45 -15.70
C HIS A 40 -3.51 18.01 -14.55
N GLY A 41 -3.16 16.94 -13.83
CA GLY A 41 -3.97 16.37 -12.76
C GLY A 41 -5.10 15.46 -13.25
N THR A 42 -5.09 15.07 -14.53
CA THR A 42 -6.12 14.20 -15.11
C THR A 42 -5.78 12.73 -14.82
N PRO A 43 -6.72 11.93 -14.29
CA PRO A 43 -6.49 10.51 -14.09
C PRO A 43 -6.48 9.75 -15.42
N GLY A 44 -5.58 8.77 -15.54
CA GLY A 44 -5.62 7.79 -16.63
C GLY A 44 -6.88 6.90 -16.59
N ASN A 45 -7.15 6.22 -17.71
CA ASN A 45 -8.39 5.43 -17.89
C ASN A 45 -8.47 4.17 -17.03
N GLU A 46 -7.35 3.54 -16.70
CA GLU A 46 -7.32 2.31 -15.91
C GLU A 46 -6.39 2.48 -14.71
N GLY A 47 -6.93 2.16 -13.53
CA GLY A 47 -6.16 2.11 -12.29
C GLY A 47 -5.70 0.69 -12.00
N HIS A 48 -4.50 0.56 -11.45
CA HIS A 48 -3.91 -0.72 -11.10
C HIS A 48 -4.49 -1.24 -9.78
N PRO A 49 -4.92 -2.51 -9.71
CA PRO A 49 -5.30 -3.14 -8.46
C PRO A 49 -4.08 -3.25 -7.54
N GLY A 50 -4.30 -3.13 -6.24
CA GLY A 50 -3.23 -3.14 -5.25
C GLY A 50 -3.69 -3.63 -3.89
N VAL A 51 -2.73 -4.06 -3.08
CA VAL A 51 -2.88 -4.30 -1.64
C VAL A 51 -2.09 -3.26 -0.87
N ALA A 52 -2.77 -2.52 0.00
CA ALA A 52 -2.20 -1.41 0.74
C ALA A 52 -2.15 -1.72 2.24
N ASN A 53 -1.01 -1.47 2.87
CA ASN A 53 -0.92 -1.35 4.32
C ASN A 53 -0.91 0.14 4.70
N TYR A 54 -1.81 0.53 5.60
CA TYR A 54 -1.81 1.82 6.25
C TYR A 54 -1.51 1.63 7.73
N GLY A 55 -0.36 2.12 8.15
CA GLY A 55 0.18 1.79 9.46
C GLY A 55 1.25 2.75 9.93
N LEU A 56 1.57 2.66 11.22
CA LEU A 56 2.62 3.45 11.84
C LEU A 56 3.96 2.75 11.65
N ARG A 57 4.98 3.49 11.20
CA ARG A 57 6.36 3.02 11.28
C ARG A 57 6.91 3.41 12.65
N PRO A 58 7.23 2.47 13.54
CA PRO A 58 7.88 2.82 14.79
C PRO A 58 9.30 3.36 14.48
N THR A 59 9.43 4.67 14.46
CA THR A 59 10.69 5.41 14.41
C THR A 59 11.16 5.61 15.84
N VAL A 60 12.40 5.20 16.14
CA VAL A 60 12.93 5.11 17.52
C VAL A 60 13.02 6.48 18.22
N ASN A 61 12.85 7.60 17.51
CA ASN A 61 13.05 8.96 18.04
C ASN A 61 11.95 9.97 17.65
N GLU A 62 10.78 9.53 17.19
CA GLU A 62 9.67 10.45 16.86
C GLU A 62 8.57 10.35 17.91
N ALA A 63 8.20 11.48 18.49
CA ALA A 63 7.13 11.56 19.50
C ALA A 63 5.76 11.21 18.90
N ASP A 64 5.55 11.54 17.62
CA ASP A 64 4.35 11.24 16.85
C ASP A 64 4.76 10.64 15.49
N PRO A 65 4.79 9.30 15.35
CA PRO A 65 5.10 8.67 14.07
C PRO A 65 3.99 8.97 13.06
N GLU A 66 4.35 9.50 11.89
CA GLU A 66 3.39 9.69 10.80
C GLU A 66 3.05 8.35 10.14
N PRO A 67 1.76 8.07 9.87
CA PRO A 67 1.36 6.86 9.20
C PRO A 67 1.81 6.88 7.73
N LEU A 68 2.22 5.71 7.26
CA LEU A 68 2.63 5.50 5.89
C LEU A 68 1.60 4.61 5.18
N LEU A 69 1.29 4.96 3.93
CA LEU A 69 0.53 4.09 3.04
C LEU A 69 1.53 3.37 2.13
N GLU A 70 1.69 2.07 2.33
CA GLU A 70 2.56 1.19 1.55
C GLU A 70 1.69 0.35 0.62
N VAL A 71 1.78 0.55 -0.70
CA VAL A 71 0.96 -0.17 -1.68
C VAL A 71 1.81 -1.10 -2.51
N HIS A 72 1.47 -2.38 -2.52
CA HIS A 72 1.97 -3.36 -3.48
C HIS A 72 0.96 -3.49 -4.62
N LEU A 73 1.40 -3.25 -5.86
CA LEU A 73 0.52 -3.42 -7.03
C LEU A 73 0.38 -4.90 -7.38
N LEU A 74 -0.81 -5.29 -7.81
CA LEU A 74 -1.11 -6.65 -8.24
C LEU A 74 -0.92 -6.78 -9.75
N ASP A 75 -0.27 -7.86 -10.17
CA ASP A 75 -0.07 -8.26 -11.58
C ASP A 75 0.59 -7.20 -12.48
N VAL A 76 1.29 -6.23 -11.88
CA VAL A 76 1.99 -5.13 -12.56
C VAL A 76 3.31 -4.89 -11.85
N ASP A 77 4.36 -4.57 -12.61
CA ASP A 77 5.63 -4.18 -12.01
C ASP A 77 5.54 -2.72 -11.52
N GLU A 78 5.86 -2.48 -10.25
CA GLU A 78 5.80 -1.14 -9.64
C GLU A 78 6.70 -0.11 -10.34
N THR A 79 7.69 -0.57 -11.10
CA THR A 79 8.53 0.29 -11.94
C THR A 79 7.74 1.03 -13.02
N ASP A 80 6.56 0.54 -13.40
CA ASP A 80 5.71 1.17 -14.42
C ASP A 80 5.13 2.52 -13.99
N LEU A 81 4.99 2.77 -12.67
CA LEU A 81 4.50 4.07 -12.18
C LEU A 81 5.60 5.14 -12.13
N GLY A 82 6.85 4.76 -11.87
CA GLY A 82 7.97 5.68 -11.68
C GLY A 82 7.94 6.48 -10.37
N ASP A 83 9.04 7.17 -10.07
CA ASP A 83 9.17 8.02 -8.88
C ASP A 83 8.63 9.44 -9.13
N GLY A 84 8.19 10.12 -8.07
CA GLY A 84 7.80 11.54 -8.12
C GLY A 84 6.47 11.83 -8.85
N VAL A 85 5.66 10.79 -9.08
CA VAL A 85 4.36 10.91 -9.72
C VAL A 85 3.25 11.24 -8.72
N THR A 86 2.22 11.94 -9.19
CA THR A 86 0.99 12.12 -8.41
C THR A 86 0.02 10.99 -8.77
N ILE A 87 -0.60 10.42 -7.75
CA ILE A 87 -1.53 9.29 -7.89
C ILE A 87 -2.80 9.55 -7.07
N ILE A 88 -3.88 8.91 -7.48
CA ILE A 88 -5.09 8.72 -6.69
C ILE A 88 -5.08 7.29 -6.16
N VAL A 89 -5.32 7.13 -4.87
CA VAL A 89 -5.56 5.82 -4.25
C VAL A 89 -7.02 5.72 -3.85
N GLN A 90 -7.75 4.81 -4.49
CA GLN A 90 -9.13 4.48 -4.15
C GLN A 90 -9.14 3.33 -3.15
N TRP A 91 -9.77 3.54 -2.00
CA TRP A 91 -9.87 2.55 -0.92
C TRP A 91 -11.15 1.75 -1.10
N LEU A 92 -11.04 0.45 -1.36
CA LEU A 92 -12.18 -0.34 -1.82
C LEU A 92 -12.67 -1.34 -0.78
N LYS A 93 -11.75 -2.01 -0.07
CA LYS A 93 -12.12 -3.03 0.92
C LYS A 93 -11.07 -3.13 2.02
N PHE A 94 -11.52 -3.11 3.28
CA PHE A 94 -10.68 -3.50 4.42
C PHE A 94 -10.52 -5.02 4.44
N LEU A 95 -9.28 -5.50 4.51
CA LEU A 95 -8.96 -6.93 4.52
C LEU A 95 -8.69 -7.43 5.93
N ARG A 96 -7.87 -6.71 6.71
CA ARG A 96 -7.53 -7.08 8.09
C ARG A 96 -6.88 -5.93 8.87
N PRO A 97 -6.92 -5.94 10.22
CA PRO A 97 -6.12 -5.02 11.02
C PRO A 97 -4.61 -5.29 10.87
N GLU A 98 -3.79 -4.36 11.35
CA GLU A 98 -2.36 -4.58 11.52
C GLU A 98 -2.08 -5.75 12.47
N GLN A 99 -0.97 -6.44 12.23
CA GLN A 99 -0.54 -7.55 13.07
C GLN A 99 0.98 -7.56 13.19
N LYS A 100 1.49 -8.02 14.34
CA LYS A 100 2.92 -8.23 14.56
C LYS A 100 3.29 -9.65 14.13
N PHE A 101 4.42 -9.78 13.47
CA PHE A 101 4.94 -11.08 13.04
C PHE A 101 6.14 -11.49 13.88
N SER A 102 6.25 -12.79 14.17
CA SER A 102 7.38 -13.38 14.89
C SER A 102 8.67 -13.44 14.05
N GLY A 103 8.58 -13.24 12.73
CA GLY A 103 9.73 -13.26 11.82
C GLY A 103 9.34 -13.04 10.36
N VAL A 104 10.36 -13.04 9.48
CA VAL A 104 10.22 -12.74 8.05
C VAL A 104 9.34 -13.76 7.33
N GLU A 105 9.45 -15.06 7.65
CA GLU A 105 8.62 -16.10 7.02
C GLU A 105 7.13 -15.94 7.35
N ALA A 106 6.81 -15.63 8.61
CA ALA A 106 5.43 -15.37 9.04
C ALA A 106 4.85 -14.11 8.35
N LEU A 107 5.67 -13.05 8.23
CA LEU A 107 5.31 -11.86 7.46
C LEU A 107 5.03 -12.22 5.99
N LYS A 108 5.94 -12.96 5.34
CA LYS A 108 5.81 -13.34 3.93
C LYS A 108 4.56 -14.18 3.67
N ALA A 109 4.28 -15.17 4.52
CA ALA A 109 3.08 -15.99 4.41
C ALA A 109 1.80 -15.14 4.50
N GLN A 110 1.77 -14.15 5.41
CA GLN A 110 0.62 -13.26 5.50
C GLN A 110 0.50 -12.31 4.31
N LEU A 111 1.61 -11.75 3.81
CA LEU A 111 1.58 -10.89 2.62
C LEU A 111 1.00 -11.64 1.41
N GLN A 112 1.33 -12.93 1.25
CA GLN A 112 0.71 -13.79 0.24
C GLN A 112 -0.80 -13.95 0.45
N MET A 113 -1.25 -14.16 1.69
CA MET A 113 -2.70 -14.24 1.97
C MET A 113 -3.42 -12.91 1.68
N ASP A 114 -2.78 -11.78 1.99
CA ASP A 114 -3.33 -10.45 1.74
C ASP A 114 -3.43 -10.16 0.22
N GLU A 115 -2.39 -10.53 -0.53
CA GLU A 115 -2.38 -10.47 -2.00
C GLU A 115 -3.53 -11.30 -2.59
N GLN A 116 -3.69 -12.55 -2.14
CA GLN A 116 -4.75 -13.44 -2.64
C GLN A 116 -6.14 -12.94 -2.27
N ALA A 117 -6.32 -12.37 -1.08
CA ALA A 117 -7.60 -11.76 -0.69
C ALA A 117 -7.94 -10.53 -1.54
N ALA A 118 -6.94 -9.74 -1.91
CA ALA A 118 -7.11 -8.60 -2.81
C ALA A 118 -7.40 -9.05 -4.26
N LYS A 119 -6.68 -10.05 -4.78
CA LYS A 119 -6.93 -10.66 -6.09
C LYS A 119 -8.35 -11.21 -6.20
N ALA A 120 -8.78 -11.98 -5.21
CA ALA A 120 -10.14 -12.50 -5.13
C ALA A 120 -11.20 -11.38 -5.09
N PHE A 121 -10.91 -10.23 -4.46
CA PHE A 121 -11.80 -9.08 -4.47
C PHE A 121 -11.93 -8.43 -5.86
N PHE A 122 -10.83 -8.38 -6.62
CA PHE A 122 -10.82 -7.84 -7.98
C PHE A 122 -11.23 -8.85 -9.06
N GLY A 123 -11.36 -10.14 -8.72
CA GLY A 123 -11.64 -11.21 -9.68
C GLY A 123 -10.44 -11.57 -10.57
N LEU A 124 -9.22 -11.41 -10.04
CA LEU A 124 -7.95 -11.77 -10.66
C LEU A 124 -7.53 -13.21 -10.32
#